data_AF-A0A4Y2H2H0-F1
#
_entry.id   AF-A0A4Y2H2H0-F1
#
_cell.length_a   1.000
_cell.length_b   1.000
_cell.length_c   1.000
_cell.angle_alpha   90.00
_cell.angle_beta   90.00
_cell.angle_gamma   90.00
#
_symmetry.space_group_name_H-M   'P 1'
#
loop_
_entity.id
_entity.type
_entity.pdbx_description
1 polymer ?
#
loop_
_entity_poly.entity_id
_entity_poly.type
_entity_poly.pdbx_seq_one_letter_code
_entity_poly.pdbx_strand_id
1 'polypeptide(L)'
;MEHCVKFFQEACKVLGLLDGDQHWHDTLLEAERMQMPSYLRILFAIICGLGEVENIPDLWTQHKQSLSEDFVHRYSEETVPLYAPAELNELLKSYGLNLRKVNLPSVDLQCDLFRLSYDAMEEQSKANANIEKLNSEQRYAVYKGMHAIYEYQTDMPKCFFLDGPAGTGKTFVYSTLLHAIRGKGDQAIAVASTGIAATLLSGGRTAHSIFKIPLTLNATSTCNLKPNTSEAKILLDAMG
;
A
#
# COMPACT_ATOMS: atom_id res chain seq x y z
N MET A 1 25.11 0.85 49.56
CA MET A 1 23.83 1.40 49.05
C MET A 1 23.09 0.24 48.41
N GLU A 2 22.10 -0.31 49.09
CA GLU A 2 21.22 -1.33 48.50
C GLU A 2 20.27 -0.64 47.52
N HIS A 3 20.43 -0.93 46.23
CA HIS A 3 19.43 -0.55 45.24
C HIS A 3 18.23 -1.49 45.38
N CYS A 4 17.16 -0.99 46.00
CA CYS A 4 15.89 -1.70 46.10
C CYS A 4 15.15 -1.58 44.75
N VAL A 5 15.38 -2.53 43.83
CA VAL A 5 14.68 -2.64 42.55
C VAL A 5 13.37 -3.39 42.76
N LYS A 6 12.25 -2.83 42.24
CA LYS A 6 10.89 -3.28 42.58
C LYS A 6 10.43 -4.48 41.76
N PHE A 7 11.12 -4.81 40.67
CA PHE A 7 10.75 -5.87 39.74
C PHE A 7 11.95 -6.76 39.38
N PHE A 8 11.70 -8.06 39.23
CA PHE A 8 12.72 -9.08 38.94
C PHE A 8 13.55 -8.74 37.69
N GLN A 9 12.90 -8.19 36.66
CA GLN A 9 13.55 -7.78 35.41
C GLN A 9 14.60 -6.67 35.63
N GLU A 10 14.31 -5.66 36.46
CA GLU A 10 15.27 -4.58 36.74
C GLU A 10 16.50 -5.10 37.51
N ALA A 11 16.29 -6.08 38.41
CA ALA A 11 17.39 -6.75 39.10
C ALA A 11 18.28 -7.55 38.12
N CYS A 12 17.67 -8.26 37.17
CA CYS A 12 18.41 -8.98 36.12
C CYS A 12 19.20 -8.04 35.20
N LYS A 13 18.67 -6.85 34.87
CA LYS A 13 19.38 -5.82 34.10
C LYS A 13 20.58 -5.25 34.87
N VAL A 14 20.41 -4.94 36.16
CA VAL A 14 21.52 -4.43 37.01
C VAL A 14 22.63 -5.46 37.18
N LEU A 15 22.28 -6.76 37.16
CA LEU A 15 23.24 -7.87 37.25
C LEU A 15 23.87 -8.25 35.90
N GLY A 16 23.52 -7.57 34.80
CA GLY A 16 24.03 -7.88 33.46
C GLY A 16 23.63 -9.27 32.95
N LEU A 17 22.51 -9.81 33.44
CA LEU A 17 22.00 -11.14 33.08
C LEU A 17 20.99 -11.12 31.92
N LEU A 18 20.54 -9.94 31.52
CA LEU A 18 19.75 -9.72 30.31
C LEU A 18 20.70 -9.09 29.28
N ASP A 19 20.97 -9.80 28.20
CA ASP A 19 21.57 -9.20 27.01
C ASP A 19 20.57 -8.18 26.46
N GLY A 20 21.01 -6.95 26.19
CA GLY A 20 20.15 -5.92 25.61
C GLY A 20 19.65 -6.28 24.21
N ASP A 21 19.15 -5.31 23.46
CA ASP A 21 18.57 -5.54 22.13
C ASP A 21 19.56 -6.08 21.06
N GLN A 22 20.83 -6.31 21.42
CA GLN A 22 21.89 -6.80 20.54
C GLN A 22 21.52 -8.12 19.86
N HIS A 23 20.90 -9.06 20.57
CA HIS A 23 20.52 -10.34 19.96
C HIS A 23 19.47 -10.17 18.86
N TRP A 24 18.54 -9.22 19.03
CA TRP A 24 17.55 -8.88 18.01
C TRP A 24 18.19 -8.21 16.79
N HIS A 25 19.18 -7.35 17.02
CA HIS A 25 19.97 -6.74 15.96
C HIS A 25 20.75 -7.79 15.15
N ASP A 26 21.47 -8.69 15.83
CA ASP A 26 22.25 -9.75 15.19
C ASP A 26 21.35 -10.69 14.38
N THR A 27 20.17 -11.02 14.92
CA THR A 27 19.16 -11.85 14.23
C THR A 27 18.68 -11.18 12.94
N LEU A 28 18.39 -9.87 12.97
CA LEU A 28 17.97 -9.14 11.77
C LEU A 28 19.12 -9.00 10.77
N LEU A 29 20.34 -8.72 11.20
CA LEU A 29 21.52 -8.65 10.32
C LEU A 29 21.80 -9.99 9.61
N GLU A 30 21.61 -11.12 10.29
CA GLU A 30 21.75 -12.43 9.66
C GLU A 30 20.67 -12.65 8.60
N ALA A 31 19.41 -12.33 8.94
CA ALA A 31 18.29 -12.45 8.02
C ALA A 31 18.46 -11.55 6.78
N GLU A 32 18.98 -10.32 6.94
CA GLU A 32 19.23 -9.36 5.85
C GLU A 32 20.13 -9.92 4.74
N ARG A 33 21.03 -10.85 5.08
CA ARG A 33 21.94 -11.47 4.10
C ARG A 33 21.28 -12.57 3.27
N MET A 34 20.15 -13.08 3.71
CA MET A 34 19.58 -14.34 3.20
C MET A 34 18.11 -14.23 2.77
N GLN A 35 17.38 -13.22 3.23
CA GLN A 35 15.93 -13.11 3.10
C GLN A 35 15.52 -11.89 2.28
N MET A 36 14.31 -11.98 1.69
CA MET A 36 13.71 -10.84 1.00
C MET A 36 13.18 -9.79 2.00
N PRO A 37 13.13 -8.49 1.63
CA PRO A 37 12.62 -7.42 2.49
C PRO A 37 11.22 -7.67 3.10
N SER A 38 10.32 -8.34 2.37
CA SER A 38 9.00 -8.73 2.88
C SER A 38 9.07 -9.73 4.05
N TYR A 39 10.00 -10.68 4.00
CA TYR A 39 10.26 -11.61 5.11
C TYR A 39 10.93 -10.92 6.28
N LEU A 40 11.83 -9.96 6.03
CA LEU A 40 12.41 -9.13 7.09
C LEU A 40 11.32 -8.36 7.85
N ARG A 41 10.30 -7.82 7.16
CA ARG A 41 9.15 -7.14 7.81
C ARG A 41 8.31 -8.08 8.67
N ILE A 42 8.13 -9.34 8.26
CA ILE A 42 7.45 -10.37 9.07
C ILE A 42 8.28 -10.69 10.32
N LEU A 43 9.58 -10.92 10.17
CA LEU A 43 10.49 -11.20 11.28
C LEU A 43 10.53 -10.04 12.28
N PHE A 44 10.62 -8.81 11.79
CA PHE A 44 10.57 -7.62 12.62
C PHE A 44 9.26 -7.54 13.42
N ALA A 45 8.12 -7.84 12.81
CA ALA A 45 6.83 -7.86 13.52
C ALA A 45 6.75 -8.96 14.59
N ILE A 46 7.34 -10.15 14.33
CA ILE A 46 7.48 -11.23 15.31
C ILE A 46 8.33 -10.77 16.50
N ILE A 47 9.49 -10.17 16.24
CA ILE A 47 10.38 -9.62 17.26
C ILE A 47 9.66 -8.55 18.09
N CYS A 48 8.89 -7.66 17.48
CA CYS A 48 8.09 -6.67 18.24
C CYS A 48 6.98 -7.29 19.08
N GLY A 49 6.34 -8.35 18.58
CA GLY A 49 5.16 -8.96 19.20
C GLY A 49 5.48 -9.97 20.29
N LEU A 50 6.59 -10.70 20.13
CA LEU A 50 6.99 -11.82 20.99
C LEU A 50 8.33 -11.61 21.67
N GLY A 51 9.17 -10.70 21.15
CA GLY A 51 10.45 -10.36 21.76
C GLY A 51 10.31 -9.33 22.87
N GLU A 52 11.14 -9.46 23.90
CA GLU A 52 11.30 -8.46 24.96
C GLU A 52 12.25 -7.34 24.51
N VAL A 53 11.88 -6.63 23.44
CA VAL A 53 12.70 -5.54 22.88
C VAL A 53 12.58 -4.29 23.77
N GLU A 54 13.71 -3.73 24.18
CA GLU A 54 13.76 -2.53 25.01
C GLU A 54 13.47 -1.26 24.21
N ASN A 55 13.98 -1.15 22.98
CA ASN A 55 13.91 0.04 22.14
C ASN A 55 13.61 -0.29 20.67
N ILE A 56 12.33 -0.58 20.39
CA ILE A 56 11.85 -0.82 19.02
C ILE A 56 12.16 0.34 18.05
N PRO A 57 12.04 1.64 18.42
CA PRO A 57 12.42 2.74 17.55
C PRO A 57 13.88 2.73 17.08
N ASP A 58 14.81 2.37 17.97
CA ASP A 58 16.22 2.25 17.62
C ASP A 58 16.44 1.06 16.67
N LEU A 59 15.87 -0.10 16.99
CA LEU A 59 15.91 -1.29 16.13
C LEU A 59 15.36 -1.00 14.72
N TRP A 60 14.23 -0.31 14.62
CA TRP A 60 13.69 0.16 13.34
C TRP A 60 14.68 1.06 12.59
N THR A 61 15.26 2.05 13.29
CA THR A 61 16.16 3.03 12.67
C THR A 61 17.37 2.36 12.02
N GLN A 62 17.89 1.32 12.64
CA GLN A 62 19.04 0.56 12.14
C GLN A 62 18.70 -0.31 10.92
N HIS A 63 17.48 -0.88 10.85
CA HIS A 63 17.12 -1.86 9.82
C HIS A 63 16.14 -1.35 8.74
N LYS A 64 15.61 -0.13 8.87
CA LYS A 64 14.57 0.42 7.98
C LYS A 64 14.94 0.41 6.49
N GLN A 65 16.23 0.51 6.15
CA GLN A 65 16.68 0.52 4.76
C GLN A 65 16.49 -0.86 4.12
N SER A 66 17.01 -1.91 4.77
CA SER A 66 16.84 -3.31 4.34
C SER A 66 15.36 -3.73 4.36
N LEU A 67 14.61 -3.26 5.36
CA LEU A 67 13.15 -3.46 5.46
C LEU A 67 12.35 -2.73 4.37
N SER A 68 12.94 -1.82 3.59
CA SER A 68 12.23 -1.02 2.58
C SER A 68 12.78 -1.18 1.16
N GLU A 69 13.82 -2.00 0.97
CA GLU A 69 14.58 -2.10 -0.28
C GLU A 69 13.71 -2.44 -1.51
N ASP A 70 12.72 -3.33 -1.35
CA ASP A 70 11.81 -3.75 -2.42
C ASP A 70 10.85 -2.65 -2.89
N PHE A 71 10.73 -1.56 -2.13
CA PHE A 71 9.94 -0.38 -2.50
C PHE A 71 10.77 0.67 -3.26
N VAL A 72 12.08 0.73 -3.03
CA VAL A 72 12.98 1.76 -3.62
C VAL A 72 12.93 1.75 -5.16
N HIS A 73 12.84 0.57 -5.76
CA HIS A 73 12.82 0.43 -7.23
C HIS A 73 11.42 0.59 -7.86
N ARG A 74 10.36 0.67 -7.04
CA ARG A 74 8.96 0.69 -7.51
C ARG A 74 8.25 2.01 -7.26
N TYR A 75 8.79 2.86 -6.38
CA TYR A 75 8.12 4.07 -5.90
C TYR A 75 9.12 5.24 -5.78
N SER A 76 8.61 6.47 -5.78
CA SER A 76 9.44 7.67 -5.62
C SER A 76 10.13 7.70 -4.26
N GLU A 77 11.33 8.27 -4.18
CA GLU A 77 12.11 8.40 -2.93
C GLU A 77 11.32 9.05 -1.77
N GLU A 78 10.37 9.93 -2.10
CA GLU A 78 9.51 10.60 -1.12
C GLU A 78 8.46 9.68 -0.48
N THR A 79 8.04 8.62 -1.18
CA THR A 79 6.96 7.72 -0.73
C THR A 79 7.46 6.40 -0.16
N VAL A 80 8.69 5.98 -0.52
CA VAL A 80 9.37 4.78 0.01
C VAL A 80 9.32 4.68 1.55
N PRO A 81 9.57 5.76 2.33
CA PRO A 81 9.57 5.69 3.79
C PRO A 81 8.21 5.34 4.41
N LEU A 82 7.13 5.39 3.62
CA LEU A 82 5.77 5.23 4.11
C LEU A 82 5.28 3.77 3.95
N TYR A 83 5.71 3.06 2.91
CA TYR A 83 5.22 1.71 2.57
C TYR A 83 5.62 0.63 3.58
N ALA A 84 6.90 0.57 3.96
CA ALA A 84 7.38 -0.44 4.90
C ALA A 84 6.72 -0.34 6.29
N PRO A 85 6.59 0.86 6.91
CA PRO A 85 5.84 1.01 8.15
C PRO A 85 4.38 0.58 8.06
N ALA A 86 3.72 0.80 6.92
CA ALA A 86 2.32 0.45 6.78
C ALA A 86 2.05 -1.04 6.64
N GLU A 87 2.87 -1.73 5.85
CA GLU A 87 2.81 -3.19 5.79
C GLU A 87 3.12 -3.78 7.17
N LEU A 88 4.13 -3.23 7.85
CA LEU A 88 4.43 -3.55 9.25
C LEU A 88 3.24 -3.31 10.19
N ASN A 89 2.51 -2.20 10.02
CA ASN A 89 1.34 -1.90 10.85
C ASN A 89 0.25 -2.96 10.70
N GLU A 90 0.04 -3.53 9.52
CA GLU A 90 -0.89 -4.65 9.32
C GLU A 90 -0.37 -5.94 9.99
N LEU A 91 0.92 -6.23 9.87
CA LEU A 91 1.54 -7.40 10.51
C LEU A 91 1.47 -7.32 12.04
N LEU A 92 1.75 -6.15 12.63
CA LEU A 92 1.73 -5.90 14.07
C LEU A 92 0.34 -6.11 14.70
N LYS A 93 -0.75 -5.91 13.94
CA LYS A 93 -2.12 -6.15 14.44
C LYS A 93 -2.33 -7.59 14.87
N SER A 94 -1.68 -8.56 14.22
CA SER A 94 -1.77 -9.98 14.59
C SER A 94 -1.23 -10.26 16.01
N TYR A 95 -0.37 -9.38 16.53
CA TYR A 95 0.17 -9.41 17.88
C TYR A 95 -0.50 -8.40 18.83
N GLY A 96 -1.63 -7.81 18.43
CA GLY A 96 -2.32 -6.78 19.21
C GLY A 96 -1.58 -5.44 19.32
N LEU A 97 -0.54 -5.24 18.49
CA LEU A 97 0.27 -4.03 18.40
C LEU A 97 -0.16 -3.15 17.23
N ASN A 98 0.40 -1.94 17.18
CA ASN A 98 0.33 -1.01 16.04
C ASN A 98 1.53 -0.05 16.14
N LEU A 99 1.81 0.72 15.08
CA LEU A 99 2.97 1.63 15.05
C LEU A 99 3.03 2.58 16.27
N ARG A 100 1.89 3.09 16.73
CA ARG A 100 1.84 3.97 17.91
C ARG A 100 2.24 3.23 19.19
N LYS A 101 1.77 1.99 19.37
CA LYS A 101 2.11 1.16 20.54
C LYS A 101 3.60 0.80 20.59
N VAL A 102 4.26 0.70 19.43
CA VAL A 102 5.70 0.43 19.34
C VAL A 102 6.54 1.69 19.15
N ASN A 103 5.95 2.88 19.35
CA ASN A 103 6.60 4.20 19.24
C ASN A 103 7.28 4.47 17.88
N LEU A 104 6.78 3.84 16.81
CA LEU A 104 7.20 4.14 15.45
C LEU A 104 6.36 5.26 14.85
N PRO A 105 6.89 6.00 13.86
CA PRO A 105 6.15 7.05 13.16
C PRO A 105 4.81 6.48 12.68
N SER A 106 3.71 7.02 13.21
CA SER A 106 2.38 6.62 12.80
C SER A 106 2.18 7.08 11.37
N VAL A 107 2.33 6.16 10.43
CA VAL A 107 1.98 6.45 9.05
C VAL A 107 0.49 6.18 8.91
N ASP A 108 -0.30 7.22 8.61
CA ASP A 108 -1.71 7.06 8.26
C ASP A 108 -1.82 6.52 6.84
N LEU A 109 -1.25 5.33 6.59
CA LEU A 109 -1.10 4.80 5.25
C LEU A 109 -2.39 4.21 4.69
N GLN A 110 -3.45 4.09 5.49
CA GLN A 110 -4.78 3.84 4.94
C GLN A 110 -5.21 4.98 4.02
N CYS A 111 -4.74 6.21 4.28
CA CYS A 111 -4.88 7.36 3.39
C CYS A 111 -3.89 7.31 2.21
N ASP A 112 -2.63 6.90 2.43
CA ASP A 112 -1.57 7.02 1.41
C ASP A 112 -1.43 5.81 0.46
N LEU A 113 -1.95 4.63 0.81
CA LEU A 113 -2.02 3.48 -0.11
C LEU A 113 -3.02 3.71 -1.26
N PHE A 114 -4.00 4.60 -1.06
CA PHE A 114 -4.89 5.10 -2.10
C PHE A 114 -4.33 6.34 -2.81
N ARG A 115 -3.59 7.19 -2.07
CA ARG A 115 -2.79 8.27 -2.66
C ARG A 115 -1.44 7.73 -3.10
N LEU A 116 -1.44 6.87 -4.12
CA LEU A 116 -0.28 6.84 -4.99
C LEU A 116 -0.13 8.28 -5.51
N SER A 117 0.85 9.00 -4.96
CA SER A 117 1.19 10.35 -5.41
C SER A 117 1.82 10.17 -6.78
N TYR A 118 0.96 10.15 -7.80
CA TYR A 118 1.41 10.10 -9.17
C TYR A 118 1.90 11.48 -9.57
N ASP A 119 3.10 11.54 -10.12
CA ASP A 119 3.57 12.75 -10.77
C ASP A 119 2.72 12.98 -12.02
N ALA A 120 1.97 14.08 -12.03
CA ALA A 120 1.05 14.40 -13.12
C ALA A 120 1.81 14.58 -14.46
N MET A 121 3.05 15.10 -14.44
CA MET A 121 3.85 15.29 -15.65
C MET A 121 4.33 13.94 -16.21
N GLU A 122 4.75 13.03 -15.34
CA GLU A 122 5.13 11.67 -15.73
C GLU A 122 3.93 10.89 -16.29
N GLU A 123 2.79 10.93 -15.60
CA GLU A 123 1.56 10.26 -16.06
C GLU A 123 1.05 10.85 -17.37
N GLN A 124 1.08 12.18 -17.54
CA GLN A 124 0.72 12.82 -18.80
C GLN A 124 1.66 12.40 -19.94
N SER A 125 2.95 12.26 -19.65
CA SER A 125 3.94 11.78 -20.62
C SER A 125 3.65 10.34 -21.07
N LYS A 126 3.33 9.45 -20.12
CA LYS A 126 2.88 8.07 -20.40
C LYS A 126 1.58 8.05 -21.20
N ALA A 127 0.62 8.91 -20.86
CA ALA A 127 -0.64 9.01 -21.58
C ALA A 127 -0.42 9.40 -23.04
N ASN A 128 0.38 10.43 -23.29
CA ASN A 128 0.70 10.90 -24.65
C ASN A 128 1.37 9.79 -25.47
N ALA A 129 2.39 9.12 -24.90
CA ALA A 129 3.08 8.02 -25.54
C ALA A 129 2.15 6.83 -25.85
N ASN A 130 1.14 6.59 -25.03
CA ASN A 130 0.17 5.53 -25.28
C ASN A 130 -0.87 5.94 -26.34
N ILE A 131 -1.35 7.18 -26.31
CA ILE A 131 -2.34 7.72 -27.26
C ILE A 131 -1.85 7.62 -28.71
N GLU A 132 -0.55 7.82 -28.94
CA GLU A 132 0.08 7.66 -30.27
C GLU A 132 0.03 6.22 -30.78
N LYS A 133 -0.04 5.24 -29.89
CA LYS A 133 -0.03 3.80 -30.22
C LYS A 133 -1.44 3.19 -30.33
N LEU A 134 -2.49 3.94 -29.98
CA LEU A 134 -3.86 3.44 -30.06
C LEU A 134 -4.31 3.29 -31.51
N ASN A 135 -5.04 2.22 -31.81
CA ASN A 135 -5.80 2.12 -33.04
C ASN A 135 -7.07 3.00 -32.98
N SER A 136 -7.80 3.12 -34.09
CA SER A 136 -9.00 3.98 -34.20
C SER A 136 -10.05 3.70 -33.12
N GLU A 137 -10.37 2.43 -32.89
CA GLU A 137 -11.43 2.01 -31.97
C GLU A 137 -11.02 2.22 -30.51
N GLN A 138 -9.78 1.89 -30.17
CA GLN A 138 -9.22 2.14 -28.86
C GLN A 138 -9.15 3.64 -28.56
N ARG A 139 -8.74 4.45 -29.54
CA ARG A 139 -8.69 5.92 -29.44
C ARG A 139 -10.09 6.50 -29.23
N TYR A 140 -11.08 5.98 -29.94
CA TYR A 140 -12.47 6.34 -29.72
C TYR A 140 -12.95 6.03 -28.30
N ALA A 141 -12.63 4.84 -27.77
CA ALA A 141 -12.97 4.46 -26.40
C ALA A 141 -12.34 5.39 -25.36
N VAL A 142 -11.04 5.71 -25.50
CA VAL A 142 -10.35 6.67 -24.62
C VAL A 142 -11.00 8.04 -24.71
N TYR A 143 -11.29 8.54 -25.92
CA TYR A 143 -11.95 9.82 -26.13
C TYR A 143 -13.32 9.87 -25.45
N LYS A 144 -14.17 8.84 -25.64
CA LYS A 144 -15.49 8.78 -25.01
C LYS A 144 -15.41 8.78 -23.49
N GLY A 145 -14.45 8.05 -22.91
CA GLY A 145 -14.23 8.04 -21.46
C GLY A 145 -13.79 9.42 -20.94
N MET A 146 -12.79 10.04 -21.56
CA MET A 146 -12.32 11.38 -21.17
C MET A 146 -13.42 12.44 -21.31
N HIS A 147 -14.17 12.40 -22.41
CA HIS A 147 -15.28 13.32 -22.64
C HIS A 147 -16.39 13.17 -21.59
N ALA A 148 -16.68 11.94 -21.13
CA ALA A 148 -17.67 11.73 -20.06
C ALA A 148 -17.23 12.24 -18.69
N ILE A 149 -15.91 12.35 -18.46
CA ILE A 149 -15.36 12.89 -17.22
C ILE A 149 -15.36 14.43 -17.23
N TYR A 150 -14.91 15.04 -18.32
CA TYR A 150 -14.62 16.48 -18.35
C TYR A 150 -15.71 17.35 -18.98
N GLU A 151 -16.62 16.78 -19.77
CA GLU A 151 -17.72 17.57 -20.34
C GLU A 151 -18.97 17.51 -19.48
N TYR A 152 -19.47 18.69 -19.08
CA TYR A 152 -20.66 18.81 -18.25
C TYR A 152 -21.93 18.72 -19.11
N GLN A 153 -22.39 17.49 -19.36
CA GLN A 153 -23.72 17.22 -19.91
C GLN A 153 -24.50 16.34 -18.93
N THR A 154 -25.65 16.83 -18.49
CA THR A 154 -26.47 16.21 -17.43
C THR A 154 -27.00 14.82 -17.77
N ASP A 155 -27.02 14.44 -19.05
CA ASP A 155 -27.62 13.19 -19.54
C ASP A 155 -26.61 12.20 -20.14
N MET A 156 -25.30 12.45 -19.97
CA MET A 156 -24.27 11.55 -20.48
C MET A 156 -24.05 10.35 -19.54
N PRO A 157 -24.01 9.10 -20.06
CA PRO A 157 -23.71 7.94 -19.24
C PRO A 157 -22.29 8.03 -18.70
N LYS A 158 -22.13 7.81 -17.38
CA LYS A 158 -20.82 7.80 -16.70
C LYS A 158 -20.26 6.40 -16.48
N CYS A 159 -21.06 5.36 -16.76
CA CYS A 159 -20.65 3.96 -16.63
C CYS A 159 -20.49 3.35 -18.02
N PHE A 160 -19.32 2.75 -18.27
CA PHE A 160 -18.97 2.16 -19.55
C PHE A 160 -18.49 0.73 -19.37
N PHE A 161 -18.78 -0.11 -20.36
CA PHE A 161 -18.22 -1.46 -20.48
C PHE A 161 -17.46 -1.54 -21.80
N LEU A 162 -16.15 -1.77 -21.74
CA LEU A 162 -15.32 -1.97 -22.92
C LEU A 162 -15.25 -3.45 -23.25
N ASP A 163 -15.98 -3.85 -24.30
CA ASP A 163 -15.97 -5.21 -24.81
C ASP A 163 -14.95 -5.39 -25.95
N GLY A 164 -14.43 -6.60 -26.08
CA GLY A 164 -13.60 -7.00 -27.20
C GLY A 164 -12.98 -8.39 -26.98
N PRO A 165 -12.59 -9.09 -28.06
CA PRO A 165 -11.92 -10.38 -27.98
C PRO A 165 -10.64 -10.39 -27.11
N ALA A 166 -10.17 -11.59 -26.76
CA ALA A 166 -8.85 -11.73 -26.13
C ALA A 166 -7.75 -11.14 -27.02
N GLY A 167 -6.77 -10.46 -26.42
CA GLY A 167 -5.64 -9.88 -27.17
C GLY A 167 -5.89 -8.53 -27.84
N THR A 168 -7.09 -7.94 -27.77
CA THR A 168 -7.39 -6.64 -28.41
C THR A 168 -6.89 -5.40 -27.65
N GLY A 169 -6.06 -5.57 -26.63
CA GLY A 169 -5.46 -4.46 -25.90
C GLY A 169 -6.40 -3.69 -24.96
N LYS A 170 -7.49 -4.30 -24.46
CA LYS A 170 -8.38 -3.66 -23.46
C LYS A 170 -7.62 -3.10 -22.25
N THR A 171 -6.67 -3.86 -21.73
CA THR A 171 -5.79 -3.41 -20.63
C THR A 171 -4.99 -2.16 -21.01
N PHE A 172 -4.54 -2.07 -22.26
CA PHE A 172 -3.83 -0.89 -22.76
C PHE A 172 -4.73 0.34 -22.80
N VAL A 173 -6.01 0.18 -23.19
CA VAL A 173 -7.02 1.25 -23.13
C VAL A 173 -7.24 1.73 -21.70
N TYR A 174 -7.46 0.80 -20.75
CA TYR A 174 -7.61 1.13 -19.33
C TYR A 174 -6.38 1.84 -18.77
N SER A 175 -5.17 1.34 -19.08
CA SER A 175 -3.92 1.98 -18.65
C SER A 175 -3.78 3.40 -19.21
N THR A 176 -4.19 3.61 -20.47
CA THR A 176 -4.14 4.93 -21.11
C THR A 176 -5.10 5.92 -20.45
N LEU A 177 -6.32 5.48 -20.13
CA LEU A 177 -7.29 6.28 -19.38
C LEU A 177 -6.76 6.65 -17.99
N LEU A 178 -6.19 5.69 -17.26
CA LEU A 178 -5.62 5.94 -15.94
C LEU A 178 -4.53 7.02 -16.00
N HIS A 179 -3.56 6.88 -16.91
CA HIS A 179 -2.49 7.87 -17.09
C HIS A 179 -3.03 9.23 -17.52
N ALA A 180 -4.03 9.27 -18.41
CA ALA A 180 -4.60 10.51 -18.91
C ALA A 180 -5.37 11.29 -17.83
N ILE A 181 -6.10 10.59 -16.95
CA ILE A 181 -6.82 11.23 -15.84
C ILE A 181 -5.83 11.73 -14.79
N ARG A 182 -4.88 10.89 -14.38
CA ARG A 182 -3.84 11.26 -13.41
C ARG A 182 -2.92 12.36 -13.92
N GLY A 183 -2.66 12.39 -15.23
CA GLY A 183 -1.89 13.44 -15.89
C GLY A 183 -2.54 14.83 -15.83
N LYS A 184 -3.86 14.89 -15.65
CA LYS A 184 -4.58 16.15 -15.38
C LYS A 184 -4.62 16.53 -13.89
N GLY A 185 -4.04 15.71 -13.01
CA GLY A 185 -4.04 15.90 -11.56
C GLY A 185 -5.23 15.27 -10.83
N ASP A 186 -6.12 14.57 -11.54
CA ASP A 186 -7.30 13.94 -10.96
C ASP A 186 -7.02 12.53 -10.43
N GLN A 187 -7.85 12.06 -9.50
CA GLN A 187 -7.73 10.72 -8.94
C GLN A 187 -8.37 9.67 -9.83
N ALA A 188 -7.65 8.57 -10.09
CA ALA A 188 -8.17 7.42 -10.82
C ALA A 188 -7.82 6.11 -10.09
N ILE A 189 -8.85 5.33 -9.73
CA ILE A 189 -8.72 4.08 -8.98
C ILE A 189 -8.87 2.89 -9.91
N ALA A 190 -7.85 2.04 -9.98
CA ALA A 190 -7.85 0.84 -10.79
C ALA A 190 -8.21 -0.39 -9.93
N VAL A 191 -9.31 -1.06 -10.28
CA VAL A 191 -9.79 -2.24 -9.56
C VAL A 191 -9.91 -3.43 -10.52
N ALA A 192 -9.40 -4.58 -10.10
CA ALA A 192 -9.49 -5.83 -10.85
C ALA A 192 -10.04 -6.98 -9.98
N SER A 193 -10.49 -8.08 -10.60
CA SER A 193 -10.98 -9.25 -9.86
C SER A 193 -9.83 -10.07 -9.25
N THR A 194 -8.71 -10.21 -9.96
CA THR A 194 -7.55 -11.02 -9.56
C THR A 194 -6.30 -10.18 -9.35
N GLY A 195 -5.35 -10.71 -8.57
CA GLY A 195 -4.07 -10.04 -8.31
C GLY A 195 -3.25 -9.82 -9.58
N ILE A 196 -3.21 -10.82 -10.48
CA ILE A 196 -2.49 -10.71 -11.76
C ILE A 196 -3.10 -9.58 -12.61
N ALA A 197 -4.42 -9.51 -12.75
CA ALA A 197 -5.06 -8.44 -13.50
C ALA A 197 -4.81 -7.05 -12.85
N ALA A 198 -4.79 -6.98 -11.52
CA ALA A 198 -4.47 -5.76 -10.80
C ALA A 198 -3.04 -5.27 -11.09
N THR A 199 -2.05 -6.18 -11.15
CA THR A 199 -0.65 -5.81 -11.44
C THR A 199 -0.42 -5.22 -12.83
N LEU A 200 -1.35 -5.45 -13.78
CA LEU A 200 -1.25 -4.89 -15.13
C LEU A 200 -1.69 -3.43 -15.21
N LEU A 201 -2.30 -2.89 -14.15
CA LEU A 201 -2.75 -1.51 -14.07
C LEU A 201 -1.89 -0.78 -13.03
N SER A 202 -1.39 0.40 -13.37
CA SER A 202 -0.62 1.22 -12.42
C SER A 202 -1.46 1.51 -11.17
N GLY A 203 -0.97 1.05 -10.01
CA GLY A 203 -1.70 1.13 -8.73
C GLY A 203 -2.93 0.25 -8.61
N GLY A 204 -3.08 -0.73 -9.50
CA GLY A 204 -4.22 -1.64 -9.50
C GLY A 204 -4.30 -2.48 -8.24
N ARG A 205 -5.52 -2.69 -7.75
CA ARG A 205 -5.80 -3.58 -6.62
C ARG A 205 -6.94 -4.52 -6.90
N THR A 206 -7.03 -5.59 -6.12
CA THR A 206 -8.17 -6.49 -6.20
C THR A 206 -9.42 -5.86 -5.58
N ALA A 207 -10.60 -6.18 -6.12
CA ALA A 207 -11.88 -5.78 -5.56
C ALA A 207 -12.02 -6.19 -4.07
N HIS A 208 -11.50 -7.37 -3.71
CA HIS A 208 -11.45 -7.85 -2.33
C HIS A 208 -10.66 -6.92 -1.41
N SER A 209 -9.54 -6.37 -1.87
CA SER A 209 -8.68 -5.48 -1.09
C SER A 209 -9.28 -4.07 -0.97
N ILE A 210 -9.81 -3.52 -2.07
CA ILE A 210 -10.38 -2.17 -2.14
C ILE A 210 -11.69 -2.07 -1.37
N PHE A 211 -12.64 -2.97 -1.66
CA PHE A 211 -13.97 -2.96 -1.07
C PHE A 211 -14.06 -3.86 0.18
N LYS A 212 -12.94 -4.35 0.72
CA LYS A 212 -12.91 -5.21 1.91
C LYS A 212 -13.96 -6.35 1.84
N ILE A 213 -14.04 -7.02 0.67
CA ILE A 213 -15.00 -8.11 0.45
C ILE A 213 -14.56 -9.31 1.29
N PRO A 214 -15.42 -9.87 2.17
CA PRO A 214 -15.06 -11.02 2.99
C PRO A 214 -14.75 -12.24 2.12
N LEU A 215 -13.71 -13.00 2.49
CA LEU A 215 -13.31 -14.22 1.79
C LEU A 215 -14.32 -15.37 1.98
N THR A 216 -14.98 -15.39 3.13
CA THR A 216 -16.09 -16.30 3.42
C THR A 216 -17.41 -15.58 3.13
N LEU A 217 -18.03 -15.96 2.02
CA LEU A 217 -19.31 -15.39 1.60
C LEU A 217 -20.47 -16.21 2.19
N ASN A 218 -21.47 -15.51 2.73
CA ASN A 218 -22.79 -16.03 3.08
C ASN A 218 -23.87 -15.15 2.42
N ALA A 219 -25.13 -15.55 2.51
CA ALA A 219 -26.25 -14.84 1.85
C ALA A 219 -26.42 -13.37 2.32
N THR A 220 -25.81 -13.00 3.44
CA THR A 220 -25.83 -11.65 4.01
C THR A 220 -24.49 -10.92 3.90
N SER A 221 -23.51 -11.48 3.18
CA SER A 221 -22.19 -10.88 3.07
C SER A 221 -22.25 -9.58 2.30
N THR A 222 -21.79 -8.51 2.95
CA THR A 222 -21.60 -7.20 2.33
C THR A 222 -20.12 -6.82 2.35
N CYS A 223 -19.77 -5.82 1.55
CA CYS A 223 -18.52 -5.08 1.65
C CYS A 223 -18.32 -4.59 3.11
N ASN A 224 -17.13 -4.85 3.70
CA ASN A 224 -16.80 -4.43 5.07
C ASN A 224 -16.18 -3.02 5.14
N LEU A 225 -16.48 -2.17 4.15
CA LEU A 225 -16.05 -0.77 4.14
C LEU A 225 -17.02 0.06 4.99
N LYS A 226 -16.52 0.65 6.07
CA LYS A 226 -17.33 1.53 6.93
C LYS A 226 -17.35 2.94 6.34
N PRO A 227 -18.50 3.64 6.27
CA PRO A 227 -18.61 4.95 5.63
C PRO A 227 -17.71 6.06 6.21
N ASN A 228 -17.29 5.90 7.47
CA ASN A 228 -16.48 6.88 8.19
C ASN A 228 -14.97 6.66 8.07
N THR A 229 -14.51 5.69 7.28
CA THR A 229 -13.08 5.48 7.06
C THR A 229 -12.54 6.39 5.97
N SER A 230 -11.23 6.61 5.97
CA SER A 230 -10.54 7.40 4.94
C SER A 230 -10.69 6.76 3.56
N GLU A 231 -10.66 5.42 3.47
CA GLU A 231 -10.83 4.71 2.19
C GLU A 231 -12.23 4.91 1.60
N ALA A 232 -13.26 4.94 2.45
CA ALA A 232 -14.63 5.19 2.01
C ALA A 232 -14.78 6.61 1.45
N LYS A 233 -14.13 7.59 2.08
CA LYS A 233 -14.10 8.97 1.57
C LYS A 233 -13.42 9.06 0.22
N ILE A 234 -12.27 8.41 0.05
CA ILE A 234 -11.54 8.44 -1.24
C ILE A 234 -12.38 7.79 -2.35
N LEU A 235 -13.04 6.67 -2.07
CA LEU A 235 -13.93 6.05 -3.05
C LEU A 235 -15.11 6.95 -3.39
N LEU A 236 -15.68 7.67 -2.41
CA LEU A 236 -16.75 8.64 -2.66
C LEU A 236 -16.26 9.82 -3.49
N ASP A 237 -15.09 10.38 -3.17
CA ASP A 237 -14.48 11.51 -3.88
C ASP A 237 -14.14 11.12 -5.33
N ALA A 238 -13.73 9.88 -5.58
CA ALA A 238 -13.45 9.37 -6.92
C ALA A 238 -14.72 9.01 -7.74
N MET A 239 -15.90 8.99 -7.11
CA MET A 239 -17.19 8.65 -7.74
C MET A 239 -18.08 9.86 -8.02
N GLY A 240 -17.74 11.05 -7.51
CA GLY A 240 -18.48 12.31 -7.71
C GLY A 240 -18.16 12.99 -9.04
#